data_AF-A0A2A7WTP1-F1
#
_entry.id   AF-A0A2A7WTP1-F1
#
_cell.length_a   1.000
_cell.length_b   1.000
_cell.length_c   1.000
_cell.angle_alpha   90.00
_cell.angle_beta   90.00
_cell.angle_gamma   90.00
#
_symmetry.space_group_name_H-M   'P 1'
#
loop_
_entity.id
_entity.type
_entity.pdbx_description
1 polymer ?
#
loop_
_entity_poly.entity_id
_entity_poly.type
_entity_poly.pdbx_seq_one_letter_code
_entity_poly.pdbx_strand_id
1 'polypeptide(L)'
;MFDMKKVGRRIAQLRKANKITQMKLADQLGVSFQAISNWERGETMPDISKLPELAEIFNVSIDEILGNEKGIKLINNLIEKDHDDTSIVIEVEKEEFLNVAPILNIEQADLVFKNVENELTLKDTSEIAPFISEEIIDECAKKEFDSNGIKELSRMASYISKEVTDGFAKKAFESKGIGELLQIAPFISKELIDEFAMKEFETTGIKELTMLAPFISEEVINECAKKEFELNGIKGLTTLAPFISEEIVDECAKKEFELNGIKGLTSMAPFISDEMIDECAKKEFEINGIKELTAMAPFISDVTIDECAKKEFEINGIKGLTSMAPFLSDEIIDECAKKEFEINGIKGLTSMAPFISDEIIDECARKEFERNGVKELTSMAAFISDEMIDECAKKEFDTNGINGLTSMAPFISDEVINECARKSYELNGIKSLTSICPFIESDLLNELALDAISKNGINEIITIIPFLDSNILKNGVIK
;
A
#
# COMPACT_ATOMS: atom_id res chain seq x y z
N MET A 1 11.54 6.66 40.89
CA MET A 1 12.71 6.02 41.54
C MET A 1 13.46 7.11 42.29
N PHE A 2 13.76 6.94 43.59
CA PHE A 2 14.39 7.99 44.40
C PHE A 2 15.83 8.28 43.95
N ASP A 3 16.24 9.55 43.96
CA ASP A 3 17.62 9.95 43.66
C ASP A 3 18.53 9.56 44.84
N MET A 4 19.35 8.51 44.63
CA MET A 4 20.25 7.95 45.63
C MET A 4 21.25 8.98 46.18
N LYS A 5 21.69 9.96 45.36
CA LYS A 5 22.60 11.02 45.80
C LYS A 5 21.87 12.07 46.64
N LYS A 6 20.59 12.35 46.37
CA LYS A 6 19.78 13.22 47.24
C LYS A 6 19.50 12.55 48.57
N VAL A 7 19.02 11.31 48.56
CA VAL A 7 18.75 10.53 49.80
C VAL A 7 20.00 10.36 50.63
N GLY A 8 21.13 9.98 50.01
CA GLY A 8 22.41 9.83 50.69
C GLY A 8 22.88 11.11 51.41
N ARG A 9 22.80 12.25 50.71
CA ARG A 9 23.11 13.55 51.32
C ARG A 9 22.18 13.88 52.47
N ARG A 10 20.89 13.53 52.38
CA ARG A 10 19.90 13.76 53.43
C ARG A 10 20.21 12.94 54.68
N ILE A 11 20.51 11.65 54.53
CA ILE A 11 20.95 10.78 55.63
C ILE A 11 22.19 11.37 56.32
N ALA A 12 23.18 11.82 55.54
CA ALA A 12 24.39 12.45 56.08
C ALA A 12 24.10 13.74 56.86
N GLN A 13 23.16 14.56 56.39
CA GLN A 13 22.72 15.78 57.05
C GLN A 13 22.01 15.47 58.38
N LEU A 14 21.03 14.57 58.36
CA LEU A 14 20.25 14.17 59.54
C LEU A 14 21.13 13.54 60.62
N ARG A 15 22.08 12.69 60.21
CA ARG A 15 23.08 12.12 61.12
C ARG A 15 23.93 13.20 61.80
N LYS A 16 24.41 14.18 61.03
CA LYS A 16 25.22 15.29 61.55
C LYS A 16 24.41 16.20 62.46
N ALA A 17 23.14 16.48 62.11
CA ALA A 17 22.22 17.26 62.94
C ALA A 17 21.96 16.59 64.31
N ASN A 18 21.85 15.27 64.31
CA ASN A 18 21.74 14.45 65.52
C ASN A 18 23.08 14.21 66.24
N LYS A 19 24.17 14.84 65.79
CA LYS A 19 25.51 14.78 66.40
C LYS A 19 26.06 13.36 66.59
N ILE A 20 25.68 12.42 65.74
CA ILE A 20 26.14 11.03 65.78
C ILE A 20 27.17 10.74 64.68
N THR A 21 28.15 9.88 64.93
CA THR A 21 29.17 9.49 63.93
C THR A 21 28.62 8.42 62.99
N GLN A 22 29.21 8.25 61.80
CA GLN A 22 28.83 7.17 60.88
C GLN A 22 28.96 5.79 61.54
N MET A 23 30.00 5.59 62.37
CA MET A 23 30.18 4.36 63.15
C MET A 23 29.03 4.13 64.13
N LYS A 24 28.66 5.18 64.90
CA LYS A 24 27.56 5.08 65.86
C LYS A 24 26.21 4.81 65.18
N LEU A 25 25.98 5.40 64.01
CA LEU A 25 24.79 5.11 63.21
C LEU A 25 24.78 3.66 62.70
N ALA A 26 25.94 3.15 62.27
CA ALA A 26 26.11 1.76 61.83
C ALA A 26 25.81 0.78 62.97
N ASP A 27 26.32 1.07 64.17
CA ASP A 27 26.08 0.28 65.38
C ASP A 27 24.59 0.27 65.76
N GLN A 28 23.91 1.42 65.70
CA GLN A 28 22.48 1.53 66.01
C GLN A 28 21.59 0.77 65.03
N LEU A 29 21.98 0.70 63.76
CA LEU A 29 21.22 0.03 62.70
C LEU A 29 21.64 -1.44 62.48
N GLY A 30 22.69 -1.91 63.17
CA GLY A 30 23.24 -3.25 62.98
C GLY A 30 23.80 -3.50 61.58
N VAL A 31 24.38 -2.47 60.95
CA VAL A 31 25.00 -2.56 59.61
C VAL A 31 26.48 -2.22 59.65
N SER A 32 27.21 -2.48 58.56
CA SER A 32 28.63 -2.10 58.48
C SER A 32 28.80 -0.59 58.33
N PHE A 33 29.90 -0.05 58.86
CA PHE A 33 30.31 1.33 58.62
C PHE A 33 30.36 1.67 57.12
N GLN A 34 30.86 0.75 56.31
CA GLN A 34 30.94 0.89 54.85
C GLN A 34 29.56 1.05 54.22
N ALA A 35 28.52 0.37 54.72
CA ALA A 35 27.15 0.53 54.26
C ALA A 35 26.67 1.97 54.48
N ILE A 36 26.82 2.52 55.70
CA ILE A 36 26.48 3.92 55.99
C ILE A 36 27.28 4.88 55.10
N SER A 37 28.57 4.61 54.92
CA SER A 37 29.46 5.44 54.10
C SER A 37 29.05 5.46 52.63
N ASN A 38 28.62 4.30 52.10
CA ASN A 38 28.12 4.17 50.73
C ASN A 38 26.75 4.83 50.56
N TRP A 39 25.85 4.69 51.54
CA TRP A 39 24.57 5.39 51.55
C TRP A 39 24.78 6.90 51.51
N GLU A 40 25.62 7.45 52.39
CA GLU A 40 25.86 8.90 52.46
C GLU A 40 26.52 9.49 51.20
N ARG A 41 27.22 8.67 50.40
CA ARG A 41 27.77 9.07 49.09
C ARG A 41 26.79 8.86 47.94
N GLY A 42 25.67 8.18 48.17
CA GLY A 42 24.69 7.81 47.15
C GLY A 42 25.14 6.66 46.24
N GLU A 43 26.10 5.84 46.69
CA GLU A 43 26.59 4.65 45.97
C GLU A 43 25.63 3.45 46.12
N THR A 44 24.93 3.36 47.25
CA THR A 44 23.90 2.36 47.55
C THR A 44 22.74 3.00 48.32
N MET A 45 21.58 2.33 48.40
CA MET A 45 20.44 2.78 49.21
C MET A 45 20.34 1.97 50.50
N PRO A 46 19.77 2.54 51.58
CA PRO A 46 19.28 1.76 52.70
C PRO A 46 18.23 0.76 52.22
N ASP A 47 18.27 -0.46 52.73
CA ASP A 47 17.20 -1.41 52.52
C ASP A 47 15.89 -0.86 53.07
N ILE A 48 14.76 -1.24 52.47
CA ILE A 48 13.44 -0.75 52.88
C ILE A 48 13.15 -1.00 54.36
N SER A 49 13.69 -2.09 54.93
CA SER A 49 13.59 -2.45 56.34
C SER A 49 14.36 -1.51 57.28
N LYS A 50 15.36 -0.78 56.77
CA LYS A 50 16.17 0.17 57.54
C LYS A 50 15.62 1.59 57.54
N LEU A 51 14.67 1.90 56.66
CA LEU A 51 14.05 3.22 56.61
C LEU A 51 13.25 3.57 57.89
N PRO A 52 12.43 2.68 58.49
CA PRO A 52 11.76 2.98 59.76
C PRO A 52 12.75 3.20 60.92
N GLU A 53 13.81 2.39 60.99
CA GLU A 53 14.85 2.53 62.02
C GLU A 53 15.59 3.86 61.87
N LEU A 54 15.95 4.25 60.64
CA LEU A 54 16.55 5.56 60.34
C LEU A 54 15.60 6.71 60.72
N ALA A 55 14.31 6.57 60.43
CA ALA A 55 13.29 7.56 60.75
C ALA A 55 13.18 7.78 62.27
N GLU A 56 13.17 6.69 63.05
CA GLU A 56 13.16 6.74 64.51
C GLU A 56 14.44 7.35 65.08
N ILE A 57 15.62 6.93 64.59
CA ILE A 57 16.92 7.44 65.07
C ILE A 57 17.06 8.94 64.82
N PHE A 58 16.61 9.42 63.67
CA PHE A 58 16.72 10.83 63.32
C PHE A 58 15.52 11.66 63.82
N ASN A 59 14.47 11.02 64.33
CA ASN A 59 13.20 11.61 64.73
C ASN A 59 12.54 12.41 63.58
N VAL A 60 12.42 11.75 62.43
CA VAL A 60 11.86 12.29 61.18
C VAL A 60 10.94 11.25 60.54
N SER A 61 10.16 11.62 59.52
CA SER A 61 9.41 10.63 58.73
C SER A 61 10.31 9.90 57.73
N ILE A 62 9.87 8.74 57.24
CA ILE A 62 10.56 8.03 56.15
C ILE A 62 10.60 8.92 54.90
N ASP A 63 9.52 9.65 54.61
CA ASP A 63 9.45 10.59 53.50
C ASP A 63 10.48 11.72 53.62
N GLU A 64 10.81 12.14 54.86
CA GLU A 64 11.86 13.10 55.11
C GLU A 64 13.26 12.59 54.75
N ILE A 65 13.50 11.30 54.97
CA ILE A 65 14.74 10.64 54.56
C ILE A 65 14.78 10.52 53.03
N LEU A 66 13.65 10.20 52.41
CA LEU A 66 13.53 10.00 50.97
C LEU A 66 13.46 11.29 50.15
N GLY A 67 13.31 12.45 50.82
CA GLY A 67 13.32 13.78 50.18
C GLY A 67 11.95 14.27 49.70
N ASN A 68 10.86 13.70 50.20
CA ASN A 68 9.47 14.08 49.88
C ASN A 68 8.82 15.03 50.92
N GLU A 69 9.60 15.58 51.87
CA GLU A 69 9.05 16.43 52.94
C GLU A 69 8.23 17.61 52.45
N LYS A 70 8.70 18.26 51.38
CA LYS A 70 8.13 19.51 50.94
C LYS A 70 6.71 19.26 50.43
N GLY A 71 6.53 18.32 49.50
CA GLY A 71 5.22 17.92 48.99
C GLY A 71 4.22 17.50 50.08
N ILE A 72 4.67 16.82 51.14
CA ILE A 72 3.81 16.48 52.29
C ILE A 72 3.47 17.72 53.13
N LYS A 73 4.41 18.64 53.35
CA LYS A 73 4.13 19.91 54.03
C LYS A 73 3.11 20.72 53.24
N LEU A 74 3.22 20.76 51.92
CA LEU A 74 2.23 21.39 51.05
C LEU A 74 0.85 20.74 51.19
N ILE A 75 0.76 19.41 51.09
CA ILE A 75 -0.50 18.68 51.25
C ILE A 75 -1.11 18.92 52.64
N ASN A 76 -0.33 18.83 53.71
CA ASN A 76 -0.81 19.10 55.07
C ASN A 76 -1.26 20.55 55.23
N ASN A 77 -0.52 21.51 54.67
CA ASN A 77 -0.90 22.93 54.68
C ASN A 77 -2.22 23.18 53.92
N LEU A 78 -2.49 22.43 52.86
CA LEU A 78 -3.74 22.54 52.08
C LEU A 78 -4.91 21.87 52.82
N ILE A 79 -4.68 20.74 53.51
CA ILE A 79 -5.70 20.04 54.29
C ILE A 79 -6.07 20.80 55.57
N GLU A 80 -5.08 21.37 56.28
CA GLU A 80 -5.31 22.12 57.53
C GLU A 80 -6.03 23.47 57.30
N LYS A 81 -6.01 23.99 56.06
CA LYS A 81 -6.48 25.34 55.72
C LYS A 81 -7.74 25.37 54.87
N ASP A 82 -8.50 24.27 54.84
CA ASP A 82 -9.86 24.15 54.25
C ASP A 82 -10.93 25.04 54.95
N HIS A 83 -10.48 26.01 55.75
CA HIS A 83 -11.29 26.99 56.47
C HIS A 83 -10.82 28.42 56.14
N ASP A 84 -11.40 28.96 55.07
CA ASP A 84 -11.84 30.38 54.96
C ASP A 84 -10.81 31.49 54.64
N ASP A 85 -9.63 31.22 54.07
CA ASP A 85 -8.73 32.30 53.62
C ASP A 85 -8.10 32.07 52.24
N THR A 86 -8.65 32.75 51.22
CA THR A 86 -8.21 32.71 49.81
C THR A 86 -6.95 33.55 49.54
N SER A 87 -6.33 34.13 50.58
CA SER A 87 -5.21 35.08 50.46
C SER A 87 -3.83 34.48 50.76
N ILE A 88 -3.72 33.15 50.87
CA ILE A 88 -2.51 32.51 51.39
C ILE A 88 -1.44 32.41 50.30
N VAL A 89 -0.35 33.15 50.50
CA VAL A 89 0.92 32.92 49.80
C VAL A 89 1.50 31.62 50.35
N ILE A 90 1.47 30.56 49.56
CA ILE A 90 2.17 29.32 49.87
C ILE A 90 3.52 29.41 49.15
N GLU A 91 4.62 29.53 49.90
CA GLU A 91 5.96 29.40 49.31
C GLU A 91 6.14 27.95 48.84
N VAL A 92 5.95 27.72 47.54
CA VAL A 92 6.07 26.42 46.88
C VAL A 92 7.04 26.55 45.71
N GLU A 93 8.00 25.64 45.60
CA GLU A 93 8.85 25.53 44.41
C GLU A 93 8.10 24.81 43.30
N LYS A 94 8.30 25.18 42.02
CA LYS A 94 7.59 24.53 40.91
C LYS A 94 7.74 23.00 40.89
N GLU A 95 8.93 22.46 41.19
CA GLU A 95 9.15 21.01 41.18
C GLU A 95 8.32 20.30 42.26
N GLU A 96 8.03 20.97 43.37
CA GLU A 96 7.19 20.45 44.43
C GLU A 96 5.74 20.34 43.96
N PHE A 97 5.23 21.39 43.31
CA PHE A 97 3.89 21.40 42.75
C PHE A 97 3.70 20.31 41.69
N LEU A 98 4.62 20.18 40.72
CA LEU A 98 4.55 19.16 39.68
C LEU A 98 4.47 17.73 40.25
N ASN A 99 5.15 17.47 41.38
CA ASN A 99 5.13 16.16 42.02
C ASN A 99 3.82 15.87 42.77
N VAL A 100 3.15 16.90 43.31
CA VAL A 100 1.93 16.71 44.10
C VAL A 100 0.64 16.96 43.32
N ALA A 101 0.69 17.64 42.18
CA ALA A 101 -0.50 18.01 41.38
C ALA A 101 -1.46 16.83 41.13
N PRO A 102 -1.00 15.60 40.82
CA PRO A 102 -1.91 14.44 40.64
C PRO A 102 -2.67 13.99 41.89
N ILE A 103 -2.27 14.46 43.07
CA ILE A 103 -2.84 14.07 44.38
C ILE A 103 -3.79 15.16 44.90
N LEU A 104 -3.71 16.38 44.35
CA LEU A 104 -4.55 17.50 44.74
C LEU A 104 -5.94 17.41 44.08
N ASN A 105 -6.95 17.98 44.72
CA ASN A 105 -8.19 18.30 44.03
C ASN A 105 -8.00 19.57 43.16
N ILE A 106 -8.94 19.85 42.25
CA ILE A 106 -8.84 20.96 41.29
C ILE A 106 -8.69 22.31 42.02
N GLU A 107 -9.49 22.57 43.05
CA GLU A 107 -9.46 23.84 43.80
C GLU A 107 -8.10 24.07 44.51
N GLN A 108 -7.53 23.00 45.07
CA GLN A 108 -6.22 23.01 45.71
C GLN A 108 -5.11 23.21 44.67
N ALA A 109 -5.18 22.51 43.54
CA ALA A 109 -4.21 22.64 42.46
C ALA A 109 -4.21 24.06 41.88
N ASP A 110 -5.38 24.66 41.69
CA ASP A 110 -5.55 26.03 41.22
C ASP A 110 -4.94 27.06 42.18
N LEU A 111 -5.13 26.85 43.50
CA LEU A 111 -4.54 27.71 44.52
C LEU A 111 -3.00 27.66 44.47
N VAL A 112 -2.43 26.46 44.37
CA VAL A 112 -0.97 26.29 44.27
C VAL A 112 -0.45 26.86 42.95
N PHE A 113 -1.15 26.62 41.84
CA PHE A 113 -0.79 27.11 40.51
C PHE A 113 -0.57 28.64 40.51
N LYS A 114 -1.48 29.40 41.10
CA LYS A 114 -1.40 30.88 41.17
C LYS A 114 -0.13 31.40 41.86
N ASN A 115 0.50 30.60 42.73
CA ASN A 115 1.73 30.98 43.41
C ASN A 115 2.99 30.68 42.57
N VAL A 116 2.91 29.74 41.61
CA VAL A 116 4.07 29.26 40.82
C VAL A 116 3.95 29.55 39.32
N GLU A 117 2.86 30.17 38.84
CA GLU A 117 2.56 30.35 37.42
C GLU A 117 3.70 31.01 36.62
N ASN A 118 4.46 31.92 37.24
CA ASN A 118 5.56 32.65 36.58
C ASN A 118 6.84 31.80 36.41
N GLU A 119 6.93 30.65 37.08
CA GLU A 119 8.07 29.73 37.01
C GLU A 119 7.81 28.52 36.09
N LEU A 120 6.55 28.30 35.71
CA LEU A 120 6.12 27.17 34.89
C LEU A 120 6.37 27.44 33.41
N THR A 121 6.96 26.46 32.74
CA THR A 121 7.03 26.45 31.27
C THR A 121 5.75 25.87 30.68
N LEU A 122 5.51 26.09 29.39
CA LEU A 122 4.38 25.46 28.69
C LEU A 122 4.35 23.93 28.83
N LYS A 123 5.54 23.31 28.83
CA LYS A 123 5.67 21.88 29.05
C LYS A 123 5.18 21.50 30.45
N ASP A 124 5.62 22.25 31.46
CA ASP A 124 5.21 22.04 32.85
C ASP A 124 3.68 22.18 32.98
N THR A 125 3.09 23.22 32.38
CA THR A 125 1.63 23.43 32.36
C THR A 125 0.89 22.31 31.65
N SER A 126 1.42 21.78 30.54
CA SER A 126 0.81 20.64 29.83
C SER A 126 0.82 19.35 30.64
N GLU A 127 1.83 19.13 31.48
CA GLU A 127 1.94 17.94 32.34
C GLU A 127 0.90 17.97 33.47
N ILE A 128 0.52 19.17 33.95
CA ILE A 128 -0.47 19.35 35.02
C ILE A 128 -1.87 19.70 34.54
N ALA A 129 -2.08 19.92 33.24
CA ALA A 129 -3.37 20.29 32.67
C ALA A 129 -4.56 19.41 33.12
N PRO A 130 -4.43 18.08 33.30
CA PRO A 130 -5.53 17.26 33.83
C PRO A 130 -5.96 17.57 35.28
N PHE A 131 -5.15 18.30 36.04
CA PHE A 131 -5.31 18.48 37.48
C PHE A 131 -5.66 19.92 37.89
N ILE A 132 -5.68 20.86 36.95
CA ILE A 132 -6.05 22.27 37.15
C ILE A 132 -7.36 22.58 36.41
N SER A 133 -8.02 23.70 36.75
CA SER A 133 -9.27 24.08 36.11
C SER A 133 -9.09 24.55 34.66
N GLU A 134 -10.14 24.35 33.86
CA GLU A 134 -10.21 24.83 32.47
C GLU A 134 -10.00 26.35 32.37
N GLU A 135 -10.45 27.13 33.36
CA GLU A 135 -10.26 28.59 33.42
C GLU A 135 -8.77 28.96 33.47
N ILE A 136 -7.98 28.29 34.31
CA ILE A 136 -6.52 28.51 34.39
C ILE A 136 -5.84 28.07 33.09
N ILE A 137 -6.25 26.93 32.53
CA ILE A 137 -5.71 26.41 31.26
C ILE A 137 -5.94 27.41 30.14
N ASP A 138 -7.14 27.97 30.06
CA ASP A 138 -7.52 29.00 29.09
C ASP A 138 -6.71 30.28 29.24
N GLU A 139 -6.48 30.75 30.47
CA GLU A 139 -5.62 31.91 30.74
C GLU A 139 -4.16 31.65 30.31
N CYS A 140 -3.62 30.47 30.62
CA CYS A 140 -2.29 30.06 30.21
C CYS A 140 -2.16 29.99 28.68
N ALA A 141 -3.14 29.38 28.03
CA ALA A 141 -3.18 29.27 26.58
C ALA A 141 -3.25 30.65 25.91
N LYS A 142 -3.99 31.61 26.48
CA LYS A 142 -4.05 33.00 25.97
C LYS A 142 -2.68 33.68 26.03
N LYS A 143 -2.00 33.59 27.18
CA LYS A 143 -0.63 34.14 27.36
C LYS A 143 0.36 33.53 26.37
N GLU A 144 0.27 32.21 26.16
CA GLU A 144 1.14 31.47 25.24
C GLU A 144 0.86 31.84 23.78
N PHE A 145 -0.41 31.89 23.38
CA PHE A 145 -0.82 32.25 22.02
C PHE A 145 -0.31 33.65 21.65
N ASP A 146 -0.44 34.63 22.54
CA ASP A 146 0.01 35.99 22.29
C ASP A 146 1.54 36.09 22.16
N SER A 147 2.29 35.16 22.78
CA SER A 147 3.76 35.14 22.76
C SER A 147 4.34 34.34 21.59
N ASN A 148 3.79 33.15 21.34
CA ASN A 148 4.39 32.13 20.45
C ASN A 148 3.44 31.66 19.33
N GLY A 149 2.19 32.11 19.34
CA GLY A 149 1.17 31.74 18.35
C GLY A 149 0.60 30.34 18.57
N ILE A 150 -0.11 29.86 17.54
CA ILE A 150 -0.93 28.63 17.61
C ILE A 150 -0.13 27.33 17.72
N LYS A 151 1.13 27.32 17.26
CA LYS A 151 1.93 26.08 17.12
C LYS A 151 2.24 25.42 18.45
N GLU A 152 2.48 26.23 19.47
CA GLU A 152 2.84 25.72 20.80
C GLU A 152 1.61 25.21 21.57
N LEU A 153 0.40 25.65 21.21
CA LEU A 153 -0.85 25.25 21.88
C LEU A 153 -1.24 23.78 21.66
N SER A 154 -0.70 23.10 20.64
CA SER A 154 -1.05 21.70 20.35
C SER A 154 -0.79 20.75 21.53
N ARG A 155 0.15 21.10 22.42
CA ARG A 155 0.44 20.33 23.65
C ARG A 155 -0.65 20.38 24.70
N MET A 156 -1.50 21.40 24.65
CA MET A 156 -2.57 21.61 25.63
C MET A 156 -3.96 21.62 25.00
N ALA A 157 -4.06 21.52 23.66
CA ALA A 157 -5.30 21.73 22.92
C ALA A 157 -6.48 20.84 23.36
N SER A 158 -6.22 19.64 23.90
CA SER A 158 -7.27 18.77 24.45
C SER A 158 -7.88 19.24 25.76
N TYR A 159 -7.27 20.22 26.42
CA TYR A 159 -7.69 20.75 27.73
C TYR A 159 -8.16 22.21 27.67
N ILE A 160 -7.95 22.90 26.55
CA ILE A 160 -8.41 24.27 26.34
C ILE A 160 -9.90 24.22 26.03
N SER A 161 -10.67 25.17 26.56
CA SER A 161 -12.09 25.26 26.23
C SER A 161 -12.29 25.47 24.73
N LYS A 162 -13.43 24.98 24.24
CA LYS A 162 -13.79 25.10 22.81
C LYS A 162 -13.91 26.57 22.38
N GLU A 163 -14.45 27.43 23.24
CA GLU A 163 -14.60 28.87 22.97
C GLU A 163 -13.24 29.54 22.77
N VAL A 164 -12.25 29.22 23.61
CA VAL A 164 -10.90 29.78 23.53
C VAL A 164 -10.14 29.22 22.33
N THR A 165 -10.25 27.91 22.07
CA THR A 165 -9.64 27.27 20.89
C THR A 165 -10.17 27.86 19.58
N ASP A 166 -11.49 28.05 19.46
CA ASP A 166 -12.13 28.71 18.31
C ASP A 166 -11.66 30.17 18.17
N GLY A 167 -11.48 30.88 19.28
CA GLY A 167 -10.92 32.22 19.30
C GLY A 167 -9.48 32.29 18.74
N PHE A 168 -8.63 31.33 19.11
CA PHE A 168 -7.27 31.22 18.56
C PHE A 168 -7.27 30.86 17.08
N ALA A 169 -8.16 29.93 16.67
CA ALA A 169 -8.30 29.54 15.28
C ALA A 169 -8.66 30.75 14.40
N LYS A 170 -9.60 31.60 14.84
CA LYS A 170 -9.96 32.85 14.15
C LYS A 170 -8.75 33.76 13.92
N LYS A 171 -8.02 34.06 15.00
CA LYS A 171 -6.82 34.93 14.92
C LYS A 171 -5.74 34.33 14.02
N ALA A 172 -5.51 33.02 14.08
CA ALA A 172 -4.50 32.35 13.27
C ALA A 172 -4.88 32.31 11.77
N PHE A 173 -6.14 32.00 11.46
CA PHE A 173 -6.67 32.01 10.11
C PHE A 173 -6.53 33.39 9.45
N GLU A 174 -6.93 34.46 10.16
CA GLU A 174 -6.80 35.84 9.65
C GLU A 174 -5.34 36.26 9.39
N SER A 175 -4.38 35.63 10.09
CA SER A 175 -2.96 35.97 9.95
C SER A 175 -2.29 35.28 8.76
N LYS A 176 -2.58 34.00 8.54
CA LYS A 176 -1.79 33.12 7.65
C LYS A 176 -2.60 32.07 6.90
N GLY A 177 -3.93 32.11 6.99
CA GLY A 177 -4.82 31.17 6.32
C GLY A 177 -5.00 29.84 7.06
N ILE A 178 -5.75 28.96 6.43
CA ILE A 178 -6.26 27.73 7.05
C ILE A 178 -5.15 26.74 7.45
N GLY A 179 -4.02 26.73 6.73
CA GLY A 179 -2.94 25.77 6.96
C GLY A 179 -2.32 25.81 8.38
N GLU A 180 -2.38 26.96 9.07
CA GLU A 180 -1.89 27.07 10.45
C GLU A 180 -2.78 26.32 11.46
N LEU A 181 -4.02 25.96 11.08
CA LEU A 181 -4.97 25.30 11.97
C LEU A 181 -4.70 23.79 12.11
N LEU A 182 -3.86 23.19 11.27
CA LEU A 182 -3.61 21.74 11.22
C LEU A 182 -3.32 21.13 12.60
N GLN A 183 -2.54 21.84 13.43
CA GLN A 183 -2.12 21.36 14.74
C GLN A 183 -3.23 21.37 15.80
N ILE A 184 -4.28 22.15 15.59
CA ILE A 184 -5.42 22.27 16.52
C ILE A 184 -6.75 21.87 15.89
N ALA A 185 -6.77 21.47 14.61
CA ALA A 185 -7.97 21.09 13.86
C ALA A 185 -8.88 20.08 14.58
N PRO A 186 -8.36 19.05 15.29
CA PRO A 186 -9.22 18.13 16.06
C PRO A 186 -10.03 18.79 17.19
N PHE A 187 -9.64 20.00 17.62
CA PHE A 187 -10.16 20.68 18.82
C PHE A 187 -10.98 21.94 18.49
N ILE A 188 -11.00 22.36 17.22
CA ILE A 188 -11.83 23.48 16.75
C ILE A 188 -13.26 22.99 16.48
N SER A 189 -14.26 23.86 16.61
CA SER A 189 -15.61 23.59 16.13
C SER A 189 -15.65 23.27 14.64
N LYS A 190 -16.44 22.25 14.28
CA LYS A 190 -16.66 21.84 12.90
C LYS A 190 -17.25 22.99 12.07
N GLU A 191 -18.18 23.73 12.66
CA GLU A 191 -18.81 24.91 12.04
C GLU A 191 -17.78 25.98 11.66
N LEU A 192 -16.75 26.18 12.49
CA LEU A 192 -15.70 27.17 12.23
C LEU A 192 -14.69 26.69 11.18
N ILE A 193 -14.30 25.41 11.23
CA ILE A 193 -13.43 24.82 10.20
C ILE A 193 -14.11 24.90 8.82
N ASP A 194 -15.41 24.58 8.76
CA ASP A 194 -16.23 24.66 7.56
C ASP A 194 -16.30 26.08 7.00
N GLU A 195 -16.52 27.08 7.87
CA GLU A 195 -16.50 28.50 7.49
C GLU A 195 -15.14 28.91 6.88
N PHE A 196 -14.03 28.50 7.51
CA PHE A 196 -12.69 28.81 7.03
C PHE A 196 -12.32 28.08 5.76
N ALA A 197 -12.73 26.81 5.61
CA ALA A 197 -12.53 26.04 4.40
C ALA A 197 -13.17 26.73 3.19
N MET A 198 -14.41 27.20 3.33
CA MET A 198 -15.10 27.94 2.26
C MET A 198 -14.39 29.26 1.93
N LYS A 199 -13.97 30.03 2.94
CA LYS A 199 -13.24 31.30 2.71
C LYS A 199 -11.87 31.09 2.05
N GLU A 200 -11.13 30.08 2.48
CA GLU A 200 -9.84 29.75 1.91
C GLU A 200 -10.00 29.27 0.47
N PHE A 201 -10.98 28.39 0.21
CA PHE A 201 -11.30 27.91 -1.14
C PHE A 201 -11.55 29.06 -2.12
N GLU A 202 -12.33 30.07 -1.72
CA GLU A 202 -12.61 31.24 -2.55
C GLU A 202 -11.36 32.08 -2.88
N THR A 203 -10.29 31.97 -2.08
CA THR A 203 -9.06 32.74 -2.23
C THR A 203 -7.96 31.97 -2.96
N THR A 204 -7.77 30.69 -2.61
CA THR A 204 -6.62 29.88 -3.05
C THR A 204 -7.02 28.62 -3.83
N GLY A 205 -8.31 28.29 -3.91
CA GLY A 205 -8.81 27.05 -4.49
C GLY A 205 -8.62 25.83 -3.57
N ILE A 206 -8.85 24.65 -4.13
CA ILE A 206 -9.00 23.38 -3.39
C ILE A 206 -7.72 22.87 -2.70
N LYS A 207 -6.53 23.29 -3.17
CA LYS A 207 -5.24 22.70 -2.78
C LYS A 207 -4.90 22.88 -1.30
N GLU A 208 -5.22 24.03 -0.73
CA GLU A 208 -4.92 24.33 0.68
C GLU A 208 -5.84 23.57 1.65
N LEU A 209 -6.96 23.03 1.15
CA LEU A 209 -7.89 22.25 1.97
C LEU A 209 -7.40 20.82 2.23
N THR A 210 -6.52 20.27 1.39
CA THR A 210 -6.13 18.85 1.45
C THR A 210 -5.62 18.41 2.82
N MET A 211 -4.84 19.25 3.50
CA MET A 211 -4.30 18.90 4.83
C MET A 211 -5.37 18.89 5.92
N LEU A 212 -6.48 19.62 5.71
CA LEU A 212 -7.58 19.74 6.67
C LEU A 212 -8.83 18.96 6.26
N ALA A 213 -8.84 18.33 5.09
CA ALA A 213 -9.96 17.55 4.58
C ALA A 213 -10.55 16.54 5.59
N PRO A 214 -9.77 15.84 6.44
CA PRO A 214 -10.34 14.95 7.47
C PRO A 214 -11.20 15.65 8.54
N PHE A 215 -11.06 16.98 8.69
CA PHE A 215 -11.74 17.78 9.72
C PHE A 215 -12.87 18.64 9.16
N ILE A 216 -12.94 18.81 7.85
CA ILE A 216 -13.98 19.56 7.14
C ILE A 216 -15.20 18.65 6.95
N SER A 217 -16.41 19.19 6.99
CA SER A 217 -17.61 18.42 6.67
C SER A 217 -17.65 17.99 5.21
N GLU A 218 -18.22 16.80 4.98
CA GLU A 218 -18.47 16.30 3.63
C GLU A 218 -19.33 17.28 2.81
N GLU A 219 -20.30 17.96 3.45
CA GLU A 219 -21.13 19.00 2.80
C GLU A 219 -20.27 20.13 2.22
N VAL A 220 -19.33 20.67 2.99
CA VAL A 220 -18.42 21.73 2.52
C VAL A 220 -17.43 21.21 1.48
N ILE A 221 -16.88 20.00 1.65
CA ILE A 221 -15.99 19.41 0.64
C ILE A 221 -16.72 19.21 -0.69
N ASN A 222 -17.95 18.71 -0.65
CA ASN A 222 -18.79 18.51 -1.82
C ASN A 222 -19.10 19.83 -2.54
N GLU A 223 -19.43 20.89 -1.80
CA GLU A 223 -19.66 22.21 -2.40
C GLU A 223 -18.37 22.82 -3.00
N CYS A 224 -17.22 22.64 -2.34
CA CYS A 224 -15.93 23.03 -2.90
C CYS A 224 -15.60 22.22 -4.17
N ALA A 225 -15.84 20.91 -4.17
CA ALA A 225 -15.61 20.03 -5.31
C ALA A 225 -16.45 20.44 -6.53
N LYS A 226 -17.74 20.74 -6.34
CA LYS A 226 -18.61 21.25 -7.42
C LYS A 226 -18.04 22.52 -8.05
N LYS A 227 -17.65 23.50 -7.23
CA LYS A 227 -17.05 24.76 -7.72
C LYS A 227 -15.70 24.54 -8.40
N GLU A 228 -14.86 23.69 -7.84
CA GLU A 228 -13.55 23.36 -8.41
C GLU A 228 -13.68 22.67 -9.77
N PHE A 229 -14.65 21.76 -9.92
CA PHE A 229 -14.95 21.11 -11.19
C PHE A 229 -15.31 22.12 -12.28
N GLU A 230 -16.12 23.14 -11.98
CA GLU A 230 -16.46 24.18 -12.97
C GLU A 230 -15.25 25.03 -13.40
N LEU A 231 -14.25 25.17 -12.54
CA LEU A 231 -13.05 25.98 -12.81
C LEU A 231 -11.94 25.19 -13.50
N ASN A 232 -11.66 23.98 -13.03
CA ASN A 232 -10.47 23.20 -13.37
C ASN A 232 -10.78 21.79 -13.91
N GLY A 233 -12.06 21.47 -14.09
CA GLY A 233 -12.53 20.16 -14.55
C GLY A 233 -12.25 19.04 -13.54
N ILE A 234 -12.46 17.80 -13.97
CA ILE A 234 -12.38 16.64 -13.07
C ILE A 234 -10.99 16.46 -12.45
N LYS A 235 -9.93 16.88 -13.15
CA LYS A 235 -8.53 16.75 -12.69
C LYS A 235 -8.24 17.60 -11.47
N GLY A 236 -8.94 18.73 -11.31
CA GLY A 236 -8.83 19.59 -10.12
C GLY A 236 -9.25 18.87 -8.83
N LEU A 237 -10.12 17.86 -8.92
CA LEU A 237 -10.67 17.15 -7.76
C LEU A 237 -9.70 16.12 -7.14
N THR A 238 -8.66 15.73 -7.87
CA THR A 238 -7.76 14.63 -7.48
C THR A 238 -7.15 14.78 -6.08
N THR A 239 -6.93 16.01 -5.62
CA THR A 239 -6.35 16.28 -4.29
C THR A 239 -7.33 16.08 -3.14
N LEU A 240 -8.64 16.14 -3.38
CA LEU A 240 -9.68 15.86 -2.39
C LEU A 240 -10.47 14.59 -2.68
N ALA A 241 -10.15 13.86 -3.74
CA ALA A 241 -10.89 12.68 -4.19
C ALA A 241 -11.30 11.69 -3.07
N PRO A 242 -10.47 11.35 -2.07
CA PRO A 242 -10.86 10.45 -0.99
C PRO A 242 -11.92 10.99 -0.02
N PHE A 243 -12.22 12.29 -0.08
CA PHE A 243 -13.10 13.01 0.85
C PHE A 243 -14.36 13.56 0.19
N ILE A 244 -14.48 13.44 -1.14
CA ILE A 244 -15.67 13.83 -1.90
C ILE A 244 -16.63 12.65 -1.86
N SER A 245 -17.94 12.91 -1.72
CA SER A 245 -18.92 11.83 -1.79
C SER A 245 -19.00 11.23 -3.19
N GLU A 246 -19.27 9.92 -3.26
CA GLU A 246 -19.41 9.19 -4.53
C GLU A 246 -20.44 9.85 -5.45
N GLU A 247 -21.57 10.33 -4.91
CA GLU A 247 -22.60 11.06 -5.66
C GLU A 247 -22.04 12.27 -6.42
N ILE A 248 -21.16 13.06 -5.77
CA ILE A 248 -20.57 14.24 -6.41
C ILE A 248 -19.49 13.85 -7.41
N VAL A 249 -18.70 12.81 -7.11
CA VAL A 249 -17.71 12.28 -8.06
C VAL A 249 -18.41 11.80 -9.34
N ASP A 250 -19.52 11.07 -9.20
CA ASP A 250 -20.32 10.57 -10.31
C ASP A 250 -20.99 11.70 -11.11
N GLU A 251 -21.53 12.73 -10.44
CA GLU A 251 -22.08 13.91 -11.13
C GLU A 251 -21.00 14.61 -11.98
N CYS A 252 -19.80 14.77 -11.43
CA CYS A 252 -18.66 15.36 -12.12
C CYS A 252 -18.17 14.46 -13.26
N ALA A 253 -18.07 13.15 -13.04
CA ALA A 253 -17.67 12.17 -14.03
C ALA A 253 -18.61 12.17 -15.23
N LYS A 254 -19.93 12.23 -15.00
CA LYS A 254 -20.92 12.32 -16.07
C LYS A 254 -20.71 13.56 -16.94
N LYS A 255 -20.51 14.74 -16.33
CA LYS A 255 -20.24 15.98 -17.08
C LYS A 255 -18.90 15.93 -17.83
N GLU A 256 -17.87 15.38 -17.21
CA GLU A 256 -16.55 15.21 -17.84
C GLU A 256 -16.64 14.27 -19.05
N PHE A 257 -17.37 13.16 -18.93
CA PHE A 257 -17.61 12.22 -20.02
C PHE A 257 -18.27 12.89 -21.23
N GLU A 258 -19.27 13.74 -21.01
CA GLU A 258 -19.94 14.49 -22.09
C GLU A 258 -18.99 15.45 -22.82
N LEU A 259 -17.93 15.92 -22.17
CA LEU A 259 -16.95 16.87 -22.73
C LEU A 259 -15.75 16.18 -23.39
N ASN A 260 -15.20 15.16 -22.72
CA ASN A 260 -13.89 14.59 -23.03
C ASN A 260 -13.92 13.06 -23.24
N GLY A 261 -15.11 12.45 -23.23
CA GLY A 261 -15.30 11.01 -23.34
C GLY A 261 -14.72 10.24 -22.15
N ILE A 262 -14.70 8.92 -22.27
CA ILE A 262 -14.29 8.04 -21.16
C ILE A 262 -12.84 8.25 -20.73
N LYS A 263 -11.96 8.67 -21.65
CA LYS A 263 -10.54 8.93 -21.36
C LYS A 263 -10.35 10.10 -20.40
N GLY A 264 -11.29 11.06 -20.36
CA GLY A 264 -11.29 12.17 -19.40
C GLY A 264 -11.38 11.69 -17.96
N LEU A 265 -12.00 10.54 -17.72
CA LEU A 265 -12.27 10.00 -16.38
C LEU A 265 -11.04 9.35 -15.72
N THR A 266 -10.00 9.04 -16.49
CA THR A 266 -8.81 8.28 -16.03
C THR A 266 -8.17 8.82 -14.75
N SER A 267 -8.18 10.14 -14.52
CA SER A 267 -7.60 10.73 -13.31
C SER A 267 -8.41 10.47 -12.03
N MET A 268 -9.70 10.17 -12.16
CA MET A 268 -10.62 9.94 -11.05
C MET A 268 -11.18 8.52 -11.03
N ALA A 269 -10.76 7.65 -11.96
CA ALA A 269 -11.29 6.29 -12.11
C ALA A 269 -11.43 5.49 -10.80
N PRO A 270 -10.48 5.53 -9.83
CA PRO A 270 -10.63 4.78 -8.57
C PRO A 270 -11.73 5.29 -7.62
N PHE A 271 -12.33 6.45 -7.91
CA PHE A 271 -13.29 7.14 -7.04
C PHE A 271 -14.68 7.27 -7.69
N ILE A 272 -14.83 6.89 -8.96
CA ILE A 272 -16.10 6.87 -9.68
C ILE A 272 -16.76 5.52 -9.39
N SER A 273 -18.09 5.51 -9.22
CA SER A 273 -18.80 4.25 -8.99
C SER A 273 -18.71 3.31 -10.20
N ASP A 274 -18.69 2.00 -9.94
CA ASP A 274 -18.67 0.97 -10.99
C ASP A 274 -19.88 1.13 -11.95
N GLU A 275 -21.05 1.51 -11.42
CA GLU A 275 -22.26 1.76 -12.21
C GLU A 275 -22.06 2.92 -13.20
N MET A 276 -21.47 4.03 -12.75
CA MET A 276 -21.19 5.18 -13.59
C MET A 276 -20.11 4.87 -14.65
N ILE A 277 -19.06 4.12 -14.29
CA ILE A 277 -18.02 3.71 -15.24
C ILE A 277 -18.62 2.81 -16.32
N ASP A 278 -19.44 1.84 -15.94
CA ASP A 278 -20.11 0.94 -16.88
C ASP A 278 -21.10 1.67 -17.80
N GLU A 279 -21.88 2.63 -17.28
CA GLU A 279 -22.76 3.47 -18.10
C GLU A 279 -21.95 4.27 -19.14
N CYS A 280 -20.84 4.89 -18.72
CA CYS A 280 -19.95 5.63 -19.60
C CYS A 280 -19.29 4.72 -20.64
N ALA A 281 -18.86 3.52 -20.25
CA ALA A 281 -18.25 2.54 -21.15
C ALA A 281 -19.21 2.08 -22.25
N LYS A 282 -20.46 1.77 -21.89
CA LYS A 282 -21.48 1.38 -22.89
C LYS A 282 -21.75 2.49 -23.89
N LYS A 283 -21.83 3.74 -23.43
CA LYS A 283 -22.02 4.91 -24.32
C LYS A 283 -20.80 5.17 -25.20
N GLU A 284 -19.60 5.12 -24.63
CA GLU A 284 -18.35 5.33 -25.40
C GLU A 284 -18.20 4.28 -26.50
N PHE A 285 -18.51 3.01 -26.18
CA PHE A 285 -18.51 1.92 -27.15
C PHE A 285 -19.44 2.21 -28.34
N GLU A 286 -20.66 2.71 -28.09
CA GLU A 286 -21.62 3.04 -29.15
C GLU A 286 -21.14 4.19 -30.05
N ILE A 287 -20.32 5.11 -29.53
CA ILE A 287 -19.84 6.28 -30.27
C ILE A 287 -18.54 5.95 -31.03
N ASN A 288 -17.56 5.35 -30.36
CA ASN A 288 -16.19 5.24 -30.86
C ASN A 288 -15.65 3.80 -30.91
N GLY A 289 -16.43 2.80 -30.46
CA GLY A 289 -16.05 1.39 -30.46
C GLY A 289 -15.16 0.97 -29.28
N ILE A 290 -14.90 -0.33 -29.20
CA ILE A 290 -14.32 -0.92 -27.97
C ILE A 290 -12.89 -0.45 -27.66
N LYS A 291 -12.14 -0.06 -28.69
CA LYS A 291 -10.73 0.35 -28.55
C LYS A 291 -10.56 1.59 -27.67
N GLU A 292 -11.56 2.47 -27.62
CA GLU A 292 -11.47 3.67 -26.79
C GLU A 292 -11.60 3.35 -25.29
N LEU A 293 -12.13 2.16 -24.94
CA LEU A 293 -12.26 1.70 -23.55
C LEU A 293 -10.93 1.28 -22.92
N THR A 294 -9.88 0.99 -23.70
CA THR A 294 -8.63 0.39 -23.20
C THR A 294 -8.00 1.17 -22.04
N ALA A 295 -8.12 2.51 -22.02
CA ALA A 295 -7.57 3.34 -20.94
C ALA A 295 -8.30 3.17 -19.60
N MET A 296 -9.57 2.74 -19.65
CA MET A 296 -10.44 2.54 -18.49
C MET A 296 -10.74 1.06 -18.23
N ALA A 297 -10.27 0.15 -19.08
CA ALA A 297 -10.53 -1.28 -18.99
C ALA A 297 -10.31 -1.91 -17.59
N PRO A 298 -9.28 -1.53 -16.81
CA PRO A 298 -9.11 -2.07 -15.45
C PRO A 298 -10.22 -1.69 -14.45
N PHE A 299 -11.08 -0.73 -14.79
CA PHE A 299 -12.13 -0.19 -13.94
C PHE A 299 -13.54 -0.49 -14.48
N ILE A 300 -13.66 -1.06 -15.68
CA ILE A 300 -14.95 -1.44 -16.26
C ILE A 300 -15.24 -2.87 -15.81
N SER A 301 -16.49 -3.19 -15.48
CA SER A 301 -16.83 -4.55 -15.07
C SER A 301 -16.65 -5.56 -16.22
N ASP A 302 -16.23 -6.78 -15.89
CA ASP A 302 -16.06 -7.87 -16.87
C ASP A 302 -17.34 -8.08 -17.69
N VAL A 303 -18.52 -7.98 -17.03
CA VAL A 303 -19.82 -8.10 -17.70
C VAL A 303 -20.00 -7.04 -18.79
N THR A 304 -19.66 -5.79 -18.49
CA THR A 304 -19.79 -4.69 -19.46
C THR A 304 -18.76 -4.80 -20.58
N ILE A 305 -17.52 -5.20 -20.29
CA ILE A 305 -16.49 -5.44 -21.32
C ILE A 305 -16.94 -6.56 -22.25
N ASP A 306 -17.41 -7.69 -21.70
CA ASP A 306 -17.87 -8.85 -22.46
C ASP A 306 -19.09 -8.54 -23.34
N GLU A 307 -20.05 -7.76 -22.82
CA GLU A 307 -21.18 -7.26 -23.62
C GLU A 307 -20.72 -6.40 -24.82
N CYS A 308 -19.75 -5.51 -24.60
CA CYS A 308 -19.18 -4.68 -25.66
C CYS A 308 -18.40 -5.53 -26.67
N ALA A 309 -17.65 -6.52 -26.20
CA ALA A 309 -16.87 -7.43 -27.04
C ALA A 309 -17.74 -8.27 -27.96
N LYS A 310 -18.87 -8.81 -27.47
CA LYS A 310 -19.83 -9.53 -28.32
C LYS A 310 -20.31 -8.66 -29.48
N LYS A 311 -20.66 -7.40 -29.21
CA LYS A 311 -21.10 -6.45 -30.24
C LYS A 311 -19.96 -6.05 -31.18
N GLU A 312 -18.76 -5.80 -30.67
CA GLU A 312 -17.59 -5.47 -31.49
C GLU A 312 -17.25 -6.61 -32.46
N PHE A 313 -17.33 -7.86 -32.00
CA PHE A 313 -17.09 -9.04 -32.83
C PHE A 313 -18.05 -9.10 -34.04
N GLU A 314 -19.33 -8.76 -33.85
CA GLU A 314 -20.30 -8.71 -34.94
C GLU A 314 -19.99 -7.63 -35.99
N ILE A 315 -19.29 -6.56 -35.61
CA ILE A 315 -18.95 -5.43 -36.49
C ILE A 315 -17.60 -5.67 -37.19
N ASN A 316 -16.56 -6.00 -36.42
CA ASN A 316 -15.16 -6.00 -36.86
C ASN A 316 -14.48 -7.38 -36.77
N GLY A 317 -15.22 -8.42 -36.39
CA GLY A 317 -14.69 -9.78 -36.20
C GLY A 317 -13.71 -9.87 -35.04
N ILE A 318 -13.02 -11.00 -34.95
CA ILE A 318 -12.11 -11.27 -33.81
C ILE A 318 -10.95 -10.27 -33.70
N LYS A 319 -10.54 -9.67 -34.83
CA LYS A 319 -9.46 -8.67 -34.89
C LYS A 319 -9.81 -7.37 -34.19
N GLY A 320 -11.10 -7.02 -34.09
CA GLY A 320 -11.56 -5.85 -33.35
C GLY A 320 -11.29 -5.97 -31.84
N LEU A 321 -11.20 -7.21 -31.33
CA LEU A 321 -11.05 -7.49 -29.90
C LEU A 321 -9.61 -7.41 -29.40
N THR A 322 -8.61 -7.37 -30.28
CA THR A 322 -7.19 -7.51 -29.90
C THR A 322 -6.72 -6.46 -28.89
N SER A 323 -7.25 -5.23 -28.92
CA SER A 323 -6.89 -4.20 -27.94
C SER A 323 -7.44 -4.45 -26.54
N MET A 324 -8.48 -5.29 -26.42
CA MET A 324 -9.16 -5.60 -25.17
C MET A 324 -8.90 -7.02 -24.69
N ALA A 325 -8.19 -7.85 -25.47
CA ALA A 325 -7.94 -9.27 -25.17
C ALA A 325 -7.52 -9.57 -23.73
N PRO A 326 -6.64 -8.79 -23.06
CA PRO A 326 -6.25 -9.07 -21.67
C PRO A 326 -7.36 -8.85 -20.62
N PHE A 327 -8.47 -8.24 -21.01
CA PHE A 327 -9.60 -7.86 -20.14
C PHE A 327 -10.88 -8.63 -20.47
N LEU A 328 -10.84 -9.52 -21.46
CA LEU A 328 -11.98 -10.36 -21.82
C LEU A 328 -11.96 -11.65 -21.02
N SER A 329 -13.14 -12.16 -20.70
CA SER A 329 -13.22 -13.51 -20.14
C SER A 329 -12.88 -14.57 -21.19
N ASP A 330 -12.26 -15.66 -20.74
CA ASP A 330 -11.91 -16.81 -21.59
C ASP A 330 -13.14 -17.33 -22.35
N GLU A 331 -14.32 -17.32 -21.72
CA GLU A 331 -15.60 -17.72 -22.34
C GLU A 331 -15.90 -16.91 -23.60
N ILE A 332 -15.73 -15.58 -23.55
CA ILE A 332 -15.99 -14.71 -24.71
C ILE A 332 -14.95 -14.90 -25.80
N ILE A 333 -13.68 -15.03 -25.41
CA ILE A 333 -12.59 -15.23 -26.37
C ILE A 333 -12.82 -16.54 -27.14
N ASP A 334 -13.12 -17.61 -26.42
CA ASP A 334 -13.35 -18.93 -27.00
C ASP A 334 -14.64 -18.98 -27.84
N GLU A 335 -15.73 -18.34 -27.39
CA GLU A 335 -16.97 -18.22 -28.18
C GLU A 335 -16.71 -17.49 -29.52
N CYS A 336 -15.99 -16.37 -29.47
CA CYS A 336 -15.64 -15.59 -30.65
C CYS A 336 -14.67 -16.35 -31.56
N ALA A 337 -13.70 -17.07 -31.00
CA ALA A 337 -12.78 -17.90 -31.75
C ALA A 337 -13.49 -19.00 -32.55
N LYS A 338 -14.44 -19.73 -31.92
CA LYS A 338 -15.24 -20.74 -32.63
C LYS A 338 -16.02 -20.14 -33.80
N LYS A 339 -16.61 -18.96 -33.62
CA LYS A 339 -17.37 -18.27 -34.67
C LYS A 339 -16.45 -17.79 -35.80
N GLU A 340 -15.31 -17.18 -35.47
CA GLU A 340 -14.33 -16.70 -36.45
C GLU A 340 -13.78 -17.85 -37.29
N PHE A 341 -13.51 -19.00 -36.66
CA PHE A 341 -13.04 -20.20 -37.34
C PHE A 341 -13.99 -20.66 -38.46
N GLU A 342 -15.30 -20.65 -38.24
CA GLU A 342 -16.25 -21.06 -39.27
C GLU A 342 -16.34 -20.06 -40.44
N ILE A 343 -15.86 -18.81 -40.26
CA ILE A 343 -15.85 -17.77 -41.30
C ILE A 343 -14.53 -17.76 -42.07
N ASN A 344 -13.41 -17.69 -41.34
CA ASN A 344 -12.08 -17.42 -41.89
C ASN A 344 -11.07 -18.56 -41.67
N GLY A 345 -11.52 -19.70 -41.14
CA GLY A 345 -10.67 -20.84 -40.81
C GLY A 345 -9.67 -20.54 -39.69
N ILE A 346 -8.75 -21.47 -39.46
CA ILE A 346 -7.77 -21.36 -38.37
C ILE A 346 -6.86 -20.12 -38.50
N LYS A 347 -6.60 -19.67 -39.73
CA LYS A 347 -5.82 -18.46 -40.04
C LYS A 347 -6.47 -17.17 -39.53
N GLY A 348 -7.79 -17.16 -39.36
CA GLY A 348 -8.52 -16.04 -38.78
C GLY A 348 -8.14 -15.78 -37.32
N LEU A 349 -7.72 -16.82 -36.60
CA LEU A 349 -7.48 -16.80 -35.16
C LEU A 349 -6.13 -16.18 -34.76
N THR A 350 -5.19 -16.02 -35.71
CA THR A 350 -3.80 -15.64 -35.43
C THR A 350 -3.65 -14.35 -34.61
N SER A 351 -4.56 -13.38 -34.76
CA SER A 351 -4.50 -12.12 -33.99
C SER A 351 -4.84 -12.28 -32.51
N MET A 352 -5.53 -13.36 -32.13
CA MET A 352 -5.98 -13.64 -30.77
C MET A 352 -5.39 -14.94 -30.21
N ALA A 353 -4.57 -15.65 -31.00
CA ALA A 353 -4.00 -16.95 -30.64
C ALA A 353 -3.41 -17.05 -29.23
N PRO A 354 -2.69 -16.05 -28.68
CA PRO A 354 -2.15 -16.14 -27.31
C PRO A 354 -3.20 -16.14 -26.20
N PHE A 355 -4.45 -15.82 -26.51
CA PHE A 355 -5.54 -15.65 -25.55
C PHE A 355 -6.65 -16.70 -25.71
N ILE A 356 -6.63 -17.48 -26.79
CA ILE A 356 -7.60 -18.55 -27.02
C ILE A 356 -7.12 -19.79 -26.26
N SER A 357 -8.04 -20.52 -25.62
CA SER A 357 -7.66 -21.72 -24.89
C SER A 357 -7.16 -22.84 -25.81
N ASP A 358 -6.19 -23.62 -25.32
CA ASP A 358 -5.56 -24.72 -26.06
C ASP A 358 -6.61 -25.73 -26.58
N GLU A 359 -7.66 -26.00 -25.80
CA GLU A 359 -8.77 -26.89 -26.18
C GLU A 359 -9.43 -26.44 -27.49
N ILE A 360 -9.64 -25.14 -27.64
CA ILE A 360 -10.34 -24.55 -28.78
C ILE A 360 -9.41 -24.48 -29.99
N ILE A 361 -8.14 -24.14 -29.77
CA ILE A 361 -7.12 -24.16 -30.83
C ILE A 361 -7.00 -25.57 -31.41
N ASP A 362 -6.92 -26.60 -30.56
CA ASP A 362 -6.85 -27.99 -31.01
C ASP A 362 -8.13 -28.48 -31.68
N GLU A 363 -9.31 -28.08 -31.17
CA GLU A 363 -10.61 -28.36 -31.82
C GLU A 363 -10.64 -27.79 -33.25
N CYS A 364 -10.23 -26.52 -33.40
CA CYS A 364 -10.16 -25.83 -34.68
C CYS A 364 -9.09 -26.45 -35.60
N ALA A 365 -7.92 -26.81 -35.07
CA ALA A 365 -6.84 -27.46 -35.81
C ALA A 365 -7.28 -28.80 -36.39
N ARG A 366 -7.96 -29.63 -35.59
CA ARG A 366 -8.52 -30.91 -36.06
C ARG A 366 -9.48 -30.71 -37.24
N LYS A 367 -10.42 -29.77 -37.11
CA LYS A 367 -11.40 -29.46 -38.16
C LYS A 367 -10.75 -28.90 -39.43
N GLU A 368 -9.76 -28.00 -39.28
CA GLU A 368 -9.05 -27.41 -40.40
C GLU A 368 -8.24 -28.47 -41.16
N PHE A 369 -7.55 -29.34 -40.43
CA PHE A 369 -6.80 -30.45 -41.01
C PHE A 369 -7.70 -31.37 -41.84
N GLU A 370 -8.87 -31.75 -41.31
CA GLU A 370 -9.83 -32.61 -42.04
C GLU A 370 -10.38 -31.95 -43.32
N ARG A 371 -10.51 -30.62 -43.33
CA ARG A 371 -11.04 -29.86 -44.47
C ARG A 371 -9.97 -29.59 -45.53
N ASN A 372 -8.78 -29.16 -45.11
CA ASN A 372 -7.79 -28.51 -45.98
C ASN A 372 -6.36 -29.09 -45.86
N GLY A 373 -6.13 -30.03 -44.96
CA GLY A 373 -4.83 -30.70 -44.75
C GLY A 373 -3.84 -29.90 -43.90
N VAL A 374 -2.67 -30.50 -43.66
CA VAL A 374 -1.72 -30.00 -42.63
C VAL A 374 -1.14 -28.61 -42.93
N LYS A 375 -1.08 -28.21 -44.21
CA LYS A 375 -0.45 -26.96 -44.64
C LYS A 375 -1.18 -25.71 -44.12
N GLU A 376 -2.49 -25.81 -43.91
CA GLU A 376 -3.27 -24.68 -43.40
C GLU A 376 -3.04 -24.42 -41.91
N LEU A 377 -2.51 -25.40 -41.17
CA LEU A 377 -2.17 -25.27 -39.74
C LEU A 377 -0.92 -24.46 -39.48
N THR A 378 -0.02 -24.31 -40.46
CA THR A 378 1.31 -23.71 -40.25
C THR A 378 1.28 -22.29 -39.66
N SER A 379 0.23 -21.51 -39.93
CA SER A 379 0.06 -20.16 -39.35
C SER A 379 -0.22 -20.16 -37.85
N MET A 380 -0.69 -21.27 -37.31
CA MET A 380 -1.08 -21.44 -35.91
C MET A 380 -0.26 -22.50 -35.19
N ALA A 381 0.71 -23.14 -35.88
CA ALA A 381 1.47 -24.27 -35.38
C ALA A 381 2.16 -24.02 -34.02
N ALA A 382 2.58 -22.79 -33.74
CA ALA A 382 3.20 -22.43 -32.45
C ALA A 382 2.22 -22.44 -31.26
N PHE A 383 0.91 -22.53 -31.52
CA PHE A 383 -0.16 -22.49 -30.52
C PHE A 383 -0.98 -23.78 -30.47
N ILE A 384 -0.75 -24.71 -31.40
CA ILE A 384 -1.41 -26.02 -31.41
C ILE A 384 -0.61 -26.94 -30.48
N SER A 385 -1.29 -27.81 -29.72
CA SER A 385 -0.59 -28.75 -28.85
C SER A 385 0.26 -29.75 -29.64
N ASP A 386 1.38 -30.18 -29.06
CA ASP A 386 2.26 -31.19 -29.67
C ASP A 386 1.49 -32.48 -29.99
N GLU A 387 0.57 -32.90 -29.12
CA GLU A 387 -0.28 -34.09 -29.33
C GLU A 387 -1.14 -33.95 -30.59
N MET A 388 -1.77 -32.79 -30.79
CA MET A 388 -2.61 -32.51 -31.94
C MET A 388 -1.81 -32.39 -33.24
N ILE A 389 -0.61 -31.78 -33.19
CA ILE A 389 0.31 -31.71 -34.34
C ILE A 389 0.75 -33.12 -34.75
N ASP A 390 1.15 -33.94 -33.80
CA ASP A 390 1.60 -35.31 -34.02
C ASP A 390 0.48 -36.20 -34.59
N GLU A 391 -0.75 -36.05 -34.11
CA GLU A 391 -1.92 -36.73 -34.65
C GLU A 391 -2.14 -36.36 -36.13
N CYS A 392 -2.09 -35.07 -36.46
CA CYS A 392 -2.23 -34.59 -37.83
C CYS A 392 -1.08 -35.06 -38.73
N ALA A 393 0.16 -35.03 -38.22
CA ALA A 393 1.34 -35.48 -38.95
C ALA A 393 1.24 -36.96 -39.33
N LYS A 394 0.82 -37.84 -38.41
CA LYS A 394 0.62 -39.26 -38.70
C LYS A 394 -0.41 -39.46 -39.82
N LYS A 395 -1.55 -38.78 -39.75
CA LYS A 395 -2.62 -38.86 -40.77
C LYS A 395 -2.19 -38.29 -42.12
N GLU A 396 -1.48 -37.16 -42.12
CA GLU A 396 -0.94 -36.54 -43.34
C GLU A 396 0.08 -37.46 -44.01
N PHE A 397 0.97 -38.08 -43.22
CA PHE A 397 1.95 -39.04 -43.72
C PHE A 397 1.27 -40.24 -44.40
N ASP A 398 0.24 -40.80 -43.79
CA ASP A 398 -0.50 -41.94 -44.37
C ASP A 398 -1.19 -41.58 -45.69
N THR A 399 -1.55 -40.30 -45.89
CA THR A 399 -2.28 -39.82 -47.08
C THR A 399 -1.35 -39.33 -48.19
N ASN A 400 -0.39 -38.46 -47.84
CA ASN A 400 0.44 -37.70 -48.77
C ASN A 400 1.95 -38.03 -48.65
N GLY A 401 2.30 -38.97 -47.77
CA GLY A 401 3.68 -39.37 -47.52
C GLY A 401 4.52 -38.29 -46.84
N ILE A 402 5.82 -38.55 -46.75
CA ILE A 402 6.76 -37.69 -46.00
C ILE A 402 6.85 -36.26 -46.52
N ASN A 403 6.65 -36.06 -47.83
CA ASN A 403 6.71 -34.73 -48.44
C ASN A 403 5.57 -33.83 -47.96
N GLY A 404 4.42 -34.40 -47.58
CA GLY A 404 3.29 -33.66 -47.00
C GLY A 404 3.64 -32.99 -45.67
N LEU A 405 4.58 -33.55 -44.92
CA LEU A 405 4.99 -33.04 -43.60
C LEU A 405 5.89 -31.81 -43.67
N THR A 406 6.46 -31.50 -44.83
CA THR A 406 7.54 -30.49 -44.99
C THR A 406 7.20 -29.14 -44.34
N SER A 407 5.95 -28.67 -44.43
CA SER A 407 5.54 -27.37 -43.86
C SER A 407 5.36 -27.38 -42.34
N MET A 408 5.17 -28.55 -41.74
CA MET A 408 4.94 -28.71 -40.30
C MET A 408 6.10 -29.39 -39.58
N ALA A 409 7.09 -29.91 -40.31
CA ALA A 409 8.26 -30.59 -39.79
C ALA A 409 8.98 -29.88 -38.61
N PRO A 410 9.08 -28.54 -38.55
CA PRO A 410 9.65 -27.86 -37.38
C PRO A 410 8.89 -28.02 -36.06
N PHE A 411 7.62 -28.44 -36.13
CA PHE A 411 6.70 -28.49 -34.99
C PHE A 411 6.28 -29.92 -34.62
N ILE A 412 6.67 -30.92 -35.42
CA ILE A 412 6.38 -32.33 -35.16
C ILE A 412 7.39 -32.83 -34.12
N SER A 413 6.96 -33.68 -33.19
CA SER A 413 7.87 -34.26 -32.21
C SER A 413 8.93 -35.15 -32.88
N ASP A 414 10.11 -35.23 -32.24
CA ASP A 414 11.20 -36.09 -32.71
C ASP A 414 10.74 -37.55 -32.85
N GLU A 415 9.89 -38.04 -31.94
CA GLU A 415 9.35 -39.40 -32.00
C GLU A 415 8.58 -39.65 -33.32
N VAL A 416 7.64 -38.77 -33.64
CA VAL A 416 6.76 -38.94 -34.80
C VAL A 416 7.48 -38.69 -36.11
N ILE A 417 8.32 -37.66 -36.20
CA ILE A 417 9.05 -37.36 -37.43
C ILE A 417 10.03 -38.48 -37.78
N ASN A 418 10.69 -39.06 -36.77
CA ASN A 418 11.59 -40.19 -36.93
C ASN A 418 10.85 -41.48 -37.32
N GLU A 419 9.68 -41.73 -36.74
CA GLU A 419 8.81 -42.86 -37.13
C GLU A 419 8.40 -42.75 -38.61
N CYS A 420 7.92 -41.58 -39.03
CA CYS A 420 7.55 -41.30 -40.43
C CYS A 420 8.76 -41.42 -41.37
N ALA A 421 9.94 -40.94 -40.96
CA ALA A 421 11.17 -41.06 -41.74
C ALA A 421 11.57 -42.53 -41.95
N ARG A 422 11.52 -43.38 -40.91
CA ARG A 422 11.79 -44.82 -41.03
C ARG A 422 10.83 -45.46 -42.05
N LYS A 423 9.52 -45.23 -41.92
CA LYS A 423 8.52 -45.77 -42.85
C LYS A 423 8.73 -45.29 -44.28
N SER A 424 9.01 -44.00 -44.49
CA SER A 424 9.25 -43.45 -45.83
C SER A 424 10.50 -44.02 -46.48
N TYR A 425 11.57 -44.22 -45.70
CA TYR A 425 12.79 -44.86 -46.17
C TYR A 425 12.53 -46.30 -46.65
N GLU A 426 11.79 -47.09 -45.88
CA GLU A 426 11.47 -48.48 -46.24
C GLU A 426 10.64 -48.57 -47.53
N LEU A 427 9.71 -47.63 -47.74
CA LEU A 427 8.83 -47.63 -48.91
C LEU A 427 9.49 -47.02 -50.17
N ASN A 428 10.21 -45.90 -50.01
CA ASN A 428 10.61 -45.04 -51.12
C ASN A 428 12.12 -44.75 -51.17
N GLY A 429 12.91 -45.36 -50.28
CA GLY A 429 14.34 -45.13 -50.16
C GLY A 429 14.69 -43.76 -49.58
N ILE A 430 15.99 -43.52 -49.44
CA ILE A 430 16.51 -42.40 -48.64
C ILE A 430 16.31 -41.02 -49.28
N LYS A 431 16.26 -40.96 -50.61
CA LYS A 431 16.00 -39.71 -51.34
C LYS A 431 14.65 -39.10 -50.98
N SER A 432 13.69 -39.92 -50.52
CA SER A 432 12.38 -39.45 -50.10
C SER A 432 12.45 -38.50 -48.89
N LEU A 433 13.49 -38.61 -48.04
CA LEU A 433 13.63 -37.84 -46.81
C LEU A 433 14.16 -36.41 -47.02
N THR A 434 14.62 -36.09 -48.24
CA THR A 434 15.35 -34.85 -48.54
C THR A 434 14.64 -33.58 -48.02
N SER A 435 13.31 -33.52 -48.09
CA SER A 435 12.55 -32.33 -47.69
C SER A 435 12.45 -32.12 -46.18
N ILE A 436 12.66 -33.17 -45.38
CA ILE A 436 12.54 -33.12 -43.91
C ILE A 436 13.85 -33.43 -43.19
N CYS A 437 14.95 -33.70 -43.91
CA CYS A 437 16.27 -33.97 -43.32
C CYS A 437 16.73 -33.03 -42.20
N PRO A 438 16.46 -31.70 -42.23
CA PRO A 438 16.85 -30.81 -41.13
C PRO A 438 16.22 -31.15 -39.77
N PHE A 439 15.13 -31.92 -39.77
CA PHE A 439 14.29 -32.18 -38.60
C PHE A 439 14.33 -33.65 -38.16
N ILE A 440 15.07 -34.51 -38.88
CA ILE A 440 15.27 -35.91 -38.47
C ILE A 440 16.45 -35.95 -37.49
N GLU A 441 16.35 -36.77 -36.45
CA GLU A 441 17.48 -37.01 -35.55
C GLU A 441 18.72 -37.47 -36.34
N SER A 442 19.87 -36.86 -36.03
CA SER A 442 21.11 -37.12 -36.75
C SER A 442 21.51 -38.60 -36.71
N ASP A 443 21.35 -39.26 -35.55
CA ASP A 443 21.66 -40.67 -35.38
C ASP A 443 20.81 -41.57 -36.29
N LEU A 444 19.51 -41.29 -36.37
CA LEU A 444 18.62 -42.00 -37.29
C LEU A 444 19.00 -41.75 -38.75
N LEU A 445 19.20 -40.49 -39.14
CA LEU A 445 19.52 -40.15 -40.52
C LEU A 445 20.83 -40.82 -40.98
N ASN A 446 21.83 -40.86 -40.10
CA ASN A 446 23.10 -41.56 -40.31
C ASN A 446 22.92 -43.09 -40.42
N GLU A 447 22.08 -43.69 -39.56
CA GLU A 447 21.72 -45.13 -39.60
C GLU A 447 21.12 -45.50 -40.97
N LEU A 448 20.09 -44.75 -41.40
CA LEU A 448 19.40 -44.97 -42.67
C LEU A 448 20.34 -44.75 -43.86
N ALA A 449 21.25 -43.78 -43.79
CA ALA A 449 22.25 -43.52 -44.83
C ALA A 449 23.24 -44.68 -45.01
N LEU A 450 23.75 -45.26 -43.93
CA LEU A 450 24.63 -46.42 -44.01
C LEU A 450 23.92 -47.63 -44.60
N ASP A 451 22.67 -47.87 -44.22
CA ASP A 451 21.85 -48.93 -44.81
C ASP A 451 21.63 -48.70 -46.31
N ALA A 452 21.29 -47.48 -46.71
CA ALA A 452 21.09 -47.10 -48.12
C ALA A 452 22.35 -47.31 -48.98
N ILE A 453 23.51 -46.88 -48.46
CA ILE A 453 24.81 -47.10 -49.10
C ILE A 453 25.07 -48.60 -49.28
N SER A 454 24.79 -49.41 -48.25
CA SER A 454 25.05 -50.85 -48.30
C SER A 454 24.20 -51.59 -49.33
N LYS A 455 22.97 -51.10 -49.59
CA LYS A 455 22.03 -51.71 -50.53
C LYS A 455 22.26 -51.26 -51.97
N ASN A 456 22.53 -49.97 -52.18
CA ASN A 456 22.44 -49.33 -53.50
C ASN A 456 23.65 -48.43 -53.86
N GLY A 457 24.65 -48.34 -52.98
CA GLY A 457 25.87 -47.57 -53.17
C GLY A 457 25.75 -46.09 -52.78
N ILE A 458 26.89 -45.41 -52.70
CA ILE A 458 27.00 -44.04 -52.17
C ILE A 458 26.22 -42.97 -52.97
N ASN A 459 25.92 -43.23 -54.24
CA ASN A 459 25.18 -42.30 -55.08
C ASN A 459 23.73 -42.09 -54.63
N GLU A 460 23.18 -42.98 -53.79
CA GLU A 460 21.82 -42.82 -53.26
C GLU A 460 21.68 -41.69 -52.24
N ILE A 461 22.75 -41.36 -51.52
CA ILE A 461 22.68 -40.39 -50.42
C ILE A 461 23.00 -38.95 -50.84
N ILE A 462 23.28 -38.70 -52.12
CA ILE A 462 23.77 -37.39 -52.63
C ILE A 462 22.88 -36.22 -52.17
N THR A 463 21.56 -36.39 -52.18
CA THR A 463 20.61 -35.33 -51.83
C THR A 463 20.58 -34.98 -50.35
N ILE A 464 21.08 -35.86 -49.49
CA ILE A 464 21.03 -35.70 -48.03
C ILE A 464 22.42 -35.49 -47.40
N ILE A 465 23.51 -35.54 -48.18
CA ILE A 465 24.90 -35.31 -47.72
C ILE A 465 25.05 -34.10 -46.78
N PRO A 466 24.41 -32.93 -47.04
CA PRO A 466 24.57 -31.77 -46.17
C PRO A 466 24.15 -31.99 -44.71
N PHE A 467 23.34 -33.01 -44.44
CA PHE A 467 22.76 -33.31 -43.13
C PHE A 467 23.41 -34.52 -42.44
N LEU A 468 24.41 -35.15 -43.07
CA LEU A 468 25.08 -36.35 -42.56
C LEU A 468 26.39 -36.02 -41.85
N ASP A 469 26.75 -36.88 -40.91
CA ASP A 469 28.04 -36.82 -40.26
C ASP A 469 29.18 -37.08 -41.24
N SER A 470 30.27 -36.32 -41.10
CA SER A 470 31.46 -36.41 -41.96
C SER A 470 32.09 -37.82 -42.02
N ASN A 471 31.84 -38.67 -41.02
CA ASN A 471 32.35 -40.04 -40.96
C ASN A 471 31.54 -41.03 -41.82
N ILE A 472 30.27 -40.73 -42.14
CA ILE A 472 29.43 -41.58 -43.00
C ILE A 472 30.00 -41.64 -44.42
N LEU A 473 30.47 -40.51 -44.93
CA LEU A 473 31.11 -40.43 -46.25
C LEU A 473 32.43 -41.22 -46.31
N LYS A 474 33.21 -41.24 -45.21
CA LYS A 474 34.43 -42.06 -45.15
C LYS A 474 34.12 -43.55 -45.17
N ASN A 475 33.09 -43.97 -44.43
CA ASN A 475 32.71 -45.38 -44.34
C ASN A 475 32.00 -45.90 -45.60
N GLY A 476 31.25 -45.04 -46.29
CA GLY A 476 30.51 -45.39 -47.51
C GLY A 476 31.34 -45.48 -48.78
N VAL A 477 32.57 -44.94 -48.79
CA VAL A 477 33.53 -45.07 -49.91
C VAL A 477 34.38 -46.35 -49.80
N ILE A 478 34.41 -46.98 -48.63
CA ILE A 478 35.25 -48.16 -48.33
C ILE A 478 34.50 -49.49 -48.57
N LYS A 479 33.16 -49.47 -48.55
CA LYS A 479 32.28 -50.57 -48.99
C LYS A 479 31.90 -50.39 -50.46
#